data_AF-A0A5Q0GJA6-F1
#
_entry.id   AF-A0A5Q0GJA6-F1
#
_cell.length_a   1.000
_cell.length_b   1.000
_cell.length_c   1.000
_cell.angle_alpha   90.00
_cell.angle_beta   90.00
_cell.angle_gamma   90.00
#
_symmetry.space_group_name_H-M   'P 1'
#
loop_
_entity.id
_entity.type
_entity.pdbx_description
1 polymer ?
#
loop_
_entity_poly.entity_id
_entity_poly.type
_entity_poly.pdbx_seq_one_letter_code
_entity_poly.pdbx_strand_id
1 'polypeptide(L)'
;MLTLDHEQISTPDYSLLNSSIKETFTTIDRFEWQAVEEILQMRDQQLHREAGYKSFEEYCQAELSAWGGYRRITQLLGAKKVIDAVGELGEHIKNERQARPLLRLVKEPDKLKEAVAIALQENPNPSESDFAAAARKVVPQLPRKKASSQEPMVPKIQEPMVPESARVTVTSPTHHRHGESGTIEAGPPNHWQQIVTFADGSKELVNNADLDAPSVSFPSERTLPPEYSEAIAQLKQQHQQELQRLEQELRIGLLSEATTKAEEQVQEQLTALQNLFQQQKQQNIQLQQRLDEMEALRQLEYDNQQLKQRIQELENAVQENPTQQWGNTLTKQAAKALNKGVKQALNKTIDLRSLAKEPPKENAQECLRLMGIALGNLASAMNHTQALQAAALILGSEPNPQAIAYRAEQLQLLPQAVSDIRAVLAKPGCSWWDYLEVAQEYEVIKADYWAELTTEETELITALEKTESSKITESLVSHEALTESGSFDDEVIGLGSIVAHADIYCALYNAKGEVIEDMGDEVWVAWEHWRDRGKKTDRYFKDELRLL
;
A
#
# COMPACT_ATOMS: atom_id res chain seq x y z
N MET A 1 -23.09 21.40 52.15
CA MET A 1 -23.74 20.62 51.08
C MET A 1 -23.17 21.15 49.77
N LEU A 2 -22.16 20.46 49.25
CA LEU A 2 -21.54 20.73 47.96
C LEU A 2 -22.14 19.69 47.00
N THR A 3 -23.04 20.13 46.12
CA THR A 3 -23.60 19.27 45.08
C THR A 3 -22.60 19.19 43.93
N LEU A 4 -22.14 17.97 43.67
CA LEU A 4 -21.39 17.58 42.48
C LEU A 4 -22.35 17.67 41.28
N ASP A 5 -22.16 18.67 40.43
CA ASP A 5 -22.82 18.69 39.13
C ASP A 5 -22.06 17.75 38.20
N HIS A 6 -22.72 16.67 37.80
CA HIS A 6 -22.23 15.69 36.86
C HIS A 6 -22.00 16.35 35.49
N GLU A 7 -20.75 16.29 35.02
CA GLU A 7 -20.40 16.54 33.62
C GLU A 7 -21.25 15.64 32.71
N GLN A 8 -22.13 16.25 31.91
CA GLN A 8 -22.79 15.57 30.81
C GLN A 8 -21.76 15.33 29.71
N ILE A 9 -21.24 14.11 29.68
CA ILE A 9 -20.39 13.59 28.60
C ILE A 9 -21.24 13.61 27.33
N SER A 10 -21.02 14.60 26.46
CA SER A 10 -21.61 14.59 25.12
C SER A 10 -21.10 13.34 24.39
N THR A 11 -22.01 12.64 23.72
CA THR A 11 -21.63 11.50 22.89
C THR A 11 -20.68 11.98 21.80
N PRO A 12 -19.44 11.47 21.71
CA PRO A 12 -18.48 11.91 20.72
C PRO A 12 -19.04 11.67 19.31
N ASP A 13 -19.04 12.71 18.48
CA ASP A 13 -19.49 12.62 17.10
C ASP A 13 -18.44 11.89 16.27
N TYR A 14 -18.57 10.57 16.22
CA TYR A 14 -17.64 9.68 15.52
C TYR A 14 -17.54 9.96 14.02
N SER A 15 -18.48 10.72 13.43
CA SER A 15 -18.45 11.07 12.01
C SER A 15 -17.39 12.12 11.69
N LEU A 16 -17.35 13.22 12.45
CA LEU A 16 -16.32 14.26 12.40
C LEU A 16 -14.95 13.71 12.82
N LEU A 17 -14.93 12.85 13.83
CA LEU A 17 -13.71 12.16 14.23
C LEU A 17 -13.20 11.28 13.08
N ASN A 18 -14.07 10.51 12.42
CA ASN A 18 -13.69 9.67 11.29
C ASN A 18 -13.26 10.45 10.05
N SER A 19 -13.89 11.59 9.73
CA SER A 19 -13.46 12.43 8.60
C SER A 19 -12.11 13.08 8.89
N SER A 20 -11.92 13.63 10.08
CA SER A 20 -10.63 14.17 10.54
C SER A 20 -9.56 13.08 10.56
N ILE A 21 -9.87 11.88 11.06
CA ILE A 21 -8.98 10.74 11.04
C ILE A 21 -8.60 10.37 9.60
N LYS A 22 -9.58 10.31 8.67
CA LYS A 22 -9.31 10.03 7.26
C LYS A 22 -8.44 11.10 6.61
N GLU A 23 -8.71 12.37 6.85
CA GLU A 23 -7.90 13.48 6.37
C GLU A 23 -6.48 13.39 6.92
N THR A 24 -6.31 13.12 8.22
CA THR A 24 -4.98 12.93 8.82
C THR A 24 -4.25 11.72 8.25
N PHE A 25 -4.94 10.62 7.95
CA PHE A 25 -4.29 9.49 7.28
C PHE A 25 -3.90 9.83 5.84
N THR A 26 -4.72 10.57 5.09
CA THR A 26 -4.37 10.99 3.73
C THR A 26 -3.21 11.99 3.69
N THR A 27 -3.10 12.86 4.70
CA THR A 27 -1.96 13.79 4.80
C THR A 27 -0.69 13.07 5.23
N ILE A 28 -0.79 12.10 6.16
CA ILE A 28 0.32 11.22 6.55
C ILE A 28 0.80 10.41 5.35
N ASP A 29 -0.11 9.79 4.59
CA ASP A 29 0.24 9.03 3.38
C ASP A 29 0.96 9.94 2.38
N ARG A 30 0.45 11.15 2.12
CA ARG A 30 1.10 12.12 1.22
C ARG A 30 2.50 12.50 1.70
N PHE A 31 2.66 12.76 3.00
CA PHE A 31 3.95 13.07 3.61
C PHE A 31 4.92 11.89 3.50
N GLU A 32 4.47 10.65 3.73
CA GLU A 32 5.30 9.45 3.55
C GLU A 32 5.82 9.34 2.10
N TRP A 33 4.96 9.56 1.10
CA TRP A 33 5.36 9.55 -0.30
C TRP A 33 6.39 10.63 -0.63
N GLN A 34 6.18 11.86 -0.14
CA GLN A 34 7.10 12.99 -0.35
C GLN A 34 8.45 12.73 0.33
N ALA A 35 8.44 12.32 1.60
CA ALA A 35 9.65 12.01 2.35
C ALA A 35 10.47 10.89 1.70
N VAL A 36 9.82 9.84 1.19
CA VAL A 36 10.52 8.76 0.47
C VAL A 36 11.17 9.29 -0.82
N GLU A 37 10.46 10.11 -1.59
CA GLU A 37 10.99 10.69 -2.82
C GLU A 37 12.18 11.61 -2.55
N GLU A 38 12.10 12.45 -1.53
CA GLU A 38 13.18 13.34 -1.09
C GLU A 38 14.41 12.57 -0.59
N ILE A 39 14.22 11.54 0.23
CA ILE A 39 15.31 10.69 0.74
C ILE A 39 16.02 9.96 -0.41
N LEU A 40 15.27 9.49 -1.41
CA LEU A 40 15.84 8.88 -2.61
C LEU A 40 16.64 9.89 -3.44
N GLN A 41 16.13 11.10 -3.62
CA GLN A 41 16.84 12.17 -4.31
C GLN A 41 18.11 12.57 -3.55
N MET A 42 18.08 12.69 -2.22
CA MET A 42 19.26 12.95 -1.38
C MET A 42 20.34 11.87 -1.54
N ARG A 43 19.94 10.60 -1.66
CA ARG A 43 20.86 9.49 -1.92
C ARG A 43 21.49 9.61 -3.31
N ASP A 44 20.66 9.82 -4.32
CA ASP A 44 21.06 9.77 -5.73
C ASP A 44 21.90 11.01 -6.13
N GLN A 45 21.58 12.17 -5.58
CA GLN A 45 22.37 13.41 -5.72
C GLN A 45 23.59 13.45 -4.79
N GLN A 46 23.75 12.46 -3.91
CA GLN A 46 24.86 12.34 -2.97
C GLN A 46 25.00 13.52 -1.99
N LEU A 47 23.90 14.20 -1.64
CA LEU A 47 23.89 15.36 -0.74
C LEU A 47 24.46 15.02 0.66
N HIS A 48 24.35 13.75 1.09
CA HIS A 48 24.99 13.25 2.31
C HIS A 48 26.52 13.45 2.34
N ARG A 49 27.18 13.52 1.18
CA ARG A 49 28.63 13.78 1.08
C ARG A 49 28.96 15.24 1.35
N GLU A 50 28.08 16.16 1.00
CA GLU A 50 28.23 17.59 1.27
C GLU A 50 28.16 17.88 2.78
N ALA A 51 27.33 17.10 3.50
CA ALA A 51 27.26 17.09 4.95
C ALA A 51 28.43 16.35 5.66
N GLY A 52 29.39 15.79 4.89
CA GLY A 52 30.60 15.16 5.43
C GLY A 52 30.50 13.67 5.74
N TYR A 53 29.41 13.00 5.37
CA TYR A 53 29.26 11.55 5.54
C TYR A 53 29.86 10.77 4.36
N LYS A 54 30.51 9.64 4.62
CA LYS A 54 31.21 8.87 3.57
C LYS A 54 30.25 7.99 2.77
N SER A 55 29.15 7.57 3.39
CA SER A 55 28.09 6.79 2.75
C SER A 55 26.73 7.23 3.24
N PHE A 56 25.72 6.97 2.41
CA PHE A 56 24.32 7.20 2.77
C PHE A 56 23.87 6.38 3.98
N GLU A 57 24.41 5.16 4.14
CA GLU A 57 24.16 4.31 5.31
C GLU A 57 24.71 4.93 6.60
N GLU A 58 25.89 5.54 6.56
CA GLU A 58 26.46 6.26 7.71
C GLU A 58 25.59 7.46 8.10
N TYR A 59 25.12 8.22 7.11
CA TYR A 59 24.19 9.33 7.31
C TYR A 59 22.89 8.85 7.98
N CYS A 60 22.22 7.86 7.40
CA CYS A 60 20.98 7.32 7.98
C CYS A 60 21.21 6.71 9.36
N GLN A 61 22.34 6.04 9.61
CA GLN A 61 22.64 5.51 10.94
C GLN A 61 22.88 6.63 11.96
N ALA A 62 23.45 7.76 11.56
CA ALA A 62 23.65 8.94 12.40
C ALA A 62 22.31 9.62 12.73
N GLU A 63 21.48 9.90 11.73
CA GLU A 63 20.15 10.50 11.93
C GLU A 63 19.24 9.61 12.78
N LEU A 64 19.24 8.31 12.50
CA LEU A 64 18.42 7.36 13.23
C LEU A 64 18.99 7.01 14.61
N SER A 65 20.20 7.46 14.95
CA SER A 65 20.85 7.14 16.23
C SER A 65 20.06 7.66 17.43
N ALA A 66 19.40 8.82 17.31
CA ALA A 66 18.49 9.38 18.31
C ALA A 66 17.32 8.44 18.63
N TRP A 67 16.96 7.58 17.68
CA TRP A 67 15.86 6.61 17.74
C TRP A 67 16.34 5.17 17.97
N GLY A 68 17.61 4.97 18.31
CA GLY A 68 18.22 3.66 18.54
C GLY A 68 18.84 3.00 17.30
N GLY A 69 18.97 3.76 16.21
CA GLY A 69 19.63 3.37 14.96
C GLY A 69 18.87 2.33 14.14
N TYR A 70 19.51 1.87 13.04
CA TYR A 70 18.94 0.87 12.14
C TYR A 70 18.43 -0.37 12.85
N ARG A 71 19.15 -0.83 13.89
CA ARG A 71 18.78 -2.03 14.64
C ARG A 71 17.42 -1.90 15.30
N ARG A 72 17.13 -0.76 15.96
CA ARG A 72 15.86 -0.55 16.68
C ARG A 72 14.70 -0.36 15.71
N ILE A 73 14.93 0.33 14.61
CA ILE A 73 13.89 0.57 13.59
C ILE A 73 13.55 -0.71 12.84
N THR A 74 14.55 -1.50 12.46
CA THR A 74 14.33 -2.82 11.81
C THR A 74 13.51 -3.75 12.70
N GLN A 75 13.73 -3.68 14.02
CA GLN A 75 12.96 -4.41 15.02
C GLN A 75 11.49 -3.97 15.06
N LEU A 76 11.23 -2.66 15.08
CA LEU A 76 9.87 -2.11 15.09
C LEU A 76 9.13 -2.40 13.77
N LEU A 77 9.80 -2.21 12.63
CA LEU A 77 9.26 -2.56 11.31
C LEU A 77 8.96 -4.07 11.22
N GLY A 78 9.84 -4.89 11.78
CA GLY A 78 9.59 -6.33 11.90
C GLY A 78 8.33 -6.63 12.70
N ALA A 79 8.16 -5.98 13.85
CA ALA A 79 6.96 -6.17 14.67
C ALA A 79 5.68 -5.74 13.95
N LYS A 80 5.71 -4.59 13.24
CA LYS A 80 4.60 -4.13 12.40
C LYS A 80 4.23 -5.18 11.35
N LYS A 81 5.22 -5.73 10.63
CA LYS A 81 4.99 -6.81 9.64
C LYS A 81 4.34 -8.04 10.24
N VAL A 82 4.67 -8.41 11.48
CA VAL A 82 4.00 -9.52 12.18
C VAL A 82 2.54 -9.18 12.45
N ILE A 83 2.26 -7.99 12.97
CA ILE A 83 0.90 -7.53 13.29
C ILE A 83 0.04 -7.50 12.01
N ASP A 84 0.55 -6.88 10.95
CA ASP A 84 -0.16 -6.76 9.66
C ASP A 84 -0.42 -8.14 9.03
N ALA A 85 0.53 -9.08 9.11
CA ALA A 85 0.37 -10.42 8.57
C ALA A 85 -0.61 -11.29 9.38
N VAL A 86 -0.77 -11.02 10.68
CA VAL A 86 -1.75 -11.72 11.54
C VAL A 86 -3.18 -11.20 11.31
N GLY A 87 -3.35 -9.91 11.01
CA GLY A 87 -4.67 -9.28 10.85
C GLY A 87 -5.35 -9.01 12.19
N GLU A 88 -6.62 -9.41 12.35
CA GLU A 88 -7.45 -9.13 13.54
C GLU A 88 -6.84 -9.63 14.86
N LEU A 89 -6.14 -10.77 14.84
CA LEU A 89 -5.47 -11.30 16.03
C LEU A 89 -4.19 -10.52 16.42
N GLY A 90 -3.79 -9.53 15.59
CA GLY A 90 -2.62 -8.68 15.79
C GLY A 90 -2.78 -7.72 16.98
N GLU A 91 -4.02 -7.38 17.36
CA GLU A 91 -4.32 -6.52 18.52
C GLU A 91 -3.79 -7.08 19.84
N HIS A 92 -3.59 -8.40 19.91
CA HIS A 92 -3.06 -9.08 21.09
C HIS A 92 -1.53 -8.99 21.21
N ILE A 93 -0.83 -8.51 20.18
CA ILE A 93 0.63 -8.32 20.16
C ILE A 93 0.92 -6.85 20.49
N LYS A 94 1.17 -6.56 21.77
CA LYS A 94 1.31 -5.18 22.26
C LYS A 94 2.72 -4.60 22.09
N ASN A 95 3.74 -5.46 22.06
CA ASN A 95 5.14 -5.04 22.06
C ASN A 95 5.98 -5.78 21.02
N GLU A 96 7.02 -5.09 20.53
CA GLU A 96 8.00 -5.65 19.61
C GLU A 96 8.65 -6.95 20.13
N ARG A 97 8.84 -7.06 21.45
CA ARG A 97 9.36 -8.29 22.08
C ARG A 97 8.43 -9.50 21.91
N GLN A 98 7.12 -9.31 21.93
CA GLN A 98 6.13 -10.37 21.71
C GLN A 98 6.08 -10.77 20.23
N ALA A 99 6.32 -9.84 19.31
CA ALA A 99 6.36 -10.10 17.87
C ALA A 99 7.65 -10.83 17.42
N ARG A 100 8.78 -10.63 18.13
CA ARG A 100 10.09 -11.21 17.76
C ARG A 100 10.10 -12.71 17.49
N PRO A 101 9.49 -13.58 18.33
CA PRO A 101 9.47 -15.03 18.08
C PRO A 101 8.67 -15.40 16.83
N LEU A 102 7.69 -14.57 16.46
CA LEU A 102 6.75 -14.79 15.36
C LEU A 102 7.29 -14.31 14.00
N LEU A 103 8.32 -13.45 13.99
CA LEU A 103 8.93 -12.89 12.76
C LEU A 103 9.29 -13.94 11.69
N ARG A 104 9.63 -15.16 12.11
CA ARG A 104 10.00 -16.24 11.19
C ARG A 104 8.79 -16.80 10.43
N LEU A 105 7.62 -16.72 11.05
CA LEU A 105 6.36 -17.22 10.52
C LEU A 105 5.67 -16.18 9.62
N VAL A 106 6.20 -14.96 9.50
CA VAL A 106 5.62 -13.91 8.63
C VAL A 106 5.54 -14.36 7.16
N LYS A 107 6.44 -15.25 6.71
CA LYS A 107 6.39 -15.85 5.37
C LYS A 107 5.31 -16.92 5.21
N GLU A 108 4.76 -17.41 6.31
CA GLU A 108 3.74 -18.47 6.37
C GLU A 108 2.55 -17.97 7.23
N PRO A 109 1.69 -17.09 6.67
CA PRO A 109 0.67 -16.37 7.44
C PRO A 109 -0.35 -17.29 8.12
N ASP A 110 -0.63 -18.47 7.57
CA ASP A 110 -1.56 -19.43 8.18
C ASP A 110 -0.98 -20.01 9.48
N LYS A 111 0.31 -20.40 9.47
CA LYS A 111 1.02 -20.90 10.65
C LYS A 111 1.24 -19.81 11.70
N LEU A 112 1.42 -18.57 11.26
CA LEU A 112 1.50 -17.40 12.12
C LEU A 112 0.17 -17.19 12.88
N LYS A 113 -0.97 -17.25 12.19
CA LYS A 113 -2.31 -17.15 12.80
C LYS A 113 -2.59 -18.30 13.77
N GLU A 114 -2.23 -19.52 13.39
CA GLU A 114 -2.34 -20.69 14.28
C GLU A 114 -1.48 -20.54 15.54
N ALA A 115 -0.23 -20.07 15.41
CA ALA A 115 0.64 -19.83 16.56
C ALA A 115 0.08 -18.76 17.52
N VAL A 116 -0.52 -17.70 16.98
CA VAL A 116 -1.16 -16.66 17.79
C VAL A 116 -2.44 -17.19 18.46
N ALA A 117 -3.26 -17.97 17.74
CA ALA A 117 -4.46 -18.59 18.28
C ALA A 117 -4.15 -19.58 19.42
N ILE A 118 -3.11 -20.41 19.26
CA ILE A 118 -2.65 -21.34 20.30
C ILE A 118 -2.18 -20.57 21.54
N ALA A 119 -1.40 -19.50 21.36
CA ALA A 119 -0.93 -18.67 22.47
C ALA A 119 -2.10 -18.03 23.24
N LEU A 120 -3.13 -17.56 22.54
CA LEU A 120 -4.33 -16.96 23.12
C LEU A 120 -5.24 -17.97 23.83
N GLN A 121 -5.33 -19.18 23.30
CA GLN A 121 -6.09 -20.26 23.90
C GLN A 121 -5.45 -20.74 25.21
N GLU A 122 -4.11 -20.73 25.29
CA GLU A 122 -3.36 -21.12 26.50
C GLU A 122 -3.28 -19.98 27.52
N ASN A 123 -3.22 -18.73 27.06
CA ASN A 123 -3.18 -17.56 27.93
C ASN A 123 -3.89 -16.36 27.27
N PRO A 124 -4.97 -15.81 27.87
CA PRO A 124 -5.69 -14.66 27.32
C PRO A 124 -4.85 -13.37 27.26
N ASN A 125 -3.73 -13.30 28.01
CA ASN A 125 -2.73 -12.23 27.91
C ASN A 125 -1.33 -12.82 27.65
N PRO A 126 -1.03 -13.22 26.40
CA PRO A 126 0.18 -13.96 26.06
C PRO A 126 1.45 -13.12 26.21
N SER A 127 2.46 -13.68 26.88
CA SER A 127 3.79 -13.09 27.05
C SER A 127 4.75 -13.50 25.91
N GLU A 128 5.98 -12.95 25.89
CA GLU A 128 7.01 -13.33 24.90
C GLU A 128 7.30 -14.84 24.88
N SER A 129 7.32 -15.49 26.06
CA SER A 129 7.54 -16.94 26.16
C SER A 129 6.38 -17.75 25.61
N ASP A 130 5.15 -17.25 25.75
CA ASP A 130 3.94 -17.96 25.32
C ASP A 130 3.87 -17.98 23.79
N PHE A 131 4.13 -16.83 23.15
CA PHE A 131 4.27 -16.76 21.69
C PHE A 131 5.45 -17.58 21.17
N ALA A 132 6.58 -17.61 21.89
CA ALA A 132 7.72 -18.44 21.51
C ALA A 132 7.42 -19.95 21.63
N ALA A 133 6.65 -20.36 22.65
CA ALA A 133 6.23 -21.74 22.84
C ALA A 133 5.22 -22.16 21.77
N ALA A 134 4.23 -21.32 21.47
CA ALA A 134 3.26 -21.57 20.41
C ALA A 134 3.92 -21.59 19.03
N ALA A 135 4.82 -20.66 18.73
CA ALA A 135 5.61 -20.67 17.49
C ALA A 135 6.44 -21.95 17.34
N ARG A 136 6.98 -22.49 18.44
CA ARG A 136 7.71 -23.77 18.46
C ARG A 136 6.80 -25.00 18.29
N LYS A 137 5.53 -24.93 18.71
CA LYS A 137 4.56 -26.00 18.48
C LYS A 137 4.20 -26.09 17.00
N VAL A 138 3.99 -24.94 16.36
CA VAL A 138 3.64 -24.88 14.92
C VAL A 138 4.87 -25.17 14.04
N VAL A 139 6.05 -24.66 14.43
CA VAL A 139 7.32 -24.92 13.74
C VAL A 139 8.42 -25.27 14.76
N PRO A 140 8.69 -26.56 15.00
CA PRO A 140 9.70 -27.01 15.96
C PRO A 140 11.10 -26.48 15.61
N GLN A 141 11.73 -25.81 16.58
CA GLN A 141 13.13 -25.41 16.45
C GLN A 141 14.05 -26.62 16.59
N LEU A 142 14.91 -26.85 15.60
CA LEU A 142 16.09 -27.70 15.78
C LEU A 142 17.01 -27.05 16.83
N PRO A 143 17.38 -27.75 17.92
CA PRO A 143 18.14 -27.14 19.00
C PRO A 143 19.56 -26.75 18.54
N ARG A 144 19.94 -25.48 18.76
CA ARG A 144 21.35 -25.06 18.71
C ARG A 144 22.08 -25.69 19.89
N LYS A 145 23.00 -26.63 19.62
CA LYS A 145 23.91 -27.24 20.61
C LYS A 145 24.66 -26.14 21.38
N LYS A 146 24.35 -25.94 22.67
CA LYS A 146 25.21 -25.24 23.62
C LYS A 146 26.15 -26.27 24.24
N ALA A 147 27.45 -26.03 24.17
CA ALA A 147 28.46 -26.87 24.81
C ALA A 147 28.30 -26.77 26.34
N SER A 148 28.01 -27.89 27.01
CA SER A 148 28.01 -27.99 28.47
C SER A 148 29.36 -28.46 28.98
N SER A 149 30.02 -27.63 29.77
CA SER A 149 31.16 -27.97 30.62
C SER A 149 30.70 -28.97 31.68
N GLN A 150 31.29 -30.16 31.72
CA GLN A 150 31.13 -31.12 32.82
C GLN A 150 32.42 -31.17 33.65
N GLU A 151 32.28 -30.94 34.96
CA GLU A 151 33.31 -31.27 35.97
C GLU A 151 33.38 -32.79 36.19
N PRO A 152 34.58 -33.37 36.40
CA PRO A 152 34.72 -34.81 36.56
C PRO A 152 34.57 -35.25 38.03
N MET A 153 33.65 -36.19 38.28
CA MET A 153 33.64 -37.02 39.48
C MET A 153 34.57 -38.22 39.31
N VAL A 154 35.46 -38.43 40.28
CA VAL A 154 36.41 -39.55 40.36
C VAL A 154 35.72 -40.79 40.98
N PRO A 155 35.79 -41.98 40.35
CA PRO A 155 35.42 -43.23 41.01
C PRO A 155 36.62 -43.95 41.68
N LYS A 156 36.29 -44.64 42.77
CA LYS A 156 37.13 -45.43 43.68
C LYS A 156 37.94 -46.54 43.01
N ILE A 157 39.17 -46.72 43.50
CA ILE A 157 40.12 -47.80 43.15
C ILE A 157 39.67 -49.12 43.80
N GLN A 158 39.67 -50.21 43.02
CA GLN A 158 39.60 -51.60 43.49
C GLN A 158 40.96 -52.27 43.25
N GLU A 159 41.46 -53.00 44.24
CA GLU A 159 42.81 -53.59 44.29
C GLU A 159 43.02 -54.70 43.24
N PRO A 160 44.22 -54.81 42.62
CA PRO A 160 44.48 -55.79 41.57
C PRO A 160 44.94 -57.15 42.11
N MET A 161 44.46 -58.21 41.45
CA MET A 161 44.97 -59.59 41.55
C MET A 161 46.42 -59.69 41.02
N VAL A 162 47.26 -60.42 41.75
CA VAL A 162 48.69 -60.67 41.48
C VAL A 162 48.89 -61.64 40.29
N PRO A 163 49.65 -61.29 39.24
CA PRO A 163 50.11 -62.24 38.22
C PRO A 163 51.43 -62.93 38.62
N GLU A 164 51.66 -64.12 38.06
CA GLU A 164 52.81 -65.01 38.27
C GLU A 164 54.18 -64.32 38.15
N SER A 165 55.06 -64.55 39.13
CA SER A 165 56.39 -63.94 39.21
C SER A 165 57.37 -64.55 38.20
N ALA A 166 57.73 -63.80 37.16
CA ALA A 166 58.76 -64.18 36.19
C ALA A 166 60.17 -63.78 36.69
N ARG A 167 61.15 -64.68 36.53
CA ARG A 167 62.55 -64.46 36.91
C ARG A 167 63.35 -63.95 35.70
N VAL A 168 64.06 -62.84 35.85
CA VAL A 168 64.75 -62.13 34.74
C VAL A 168 66.19 -61.77 35.13
N THR A 169 67.09 -61.73 34.16
CA THR A 169 68.51 -61.39 34.36
C THR A 169 68.85 -60.10 33.60
N VAL A 170 69.67 -59.24 34.19
CA VAL A 170 70.14 -57.99 33.56
C VAL A 170 71.30 -58.29 32.62
N THR A 171 71.08 -58.13 31.32
CA THR A 171 72.03 -58.48 30.24
C THR A 171 72.83 -57.30 29.74
N SER A 172 72.46 -56.07 30.09
CA SER A 172 73.14 -54.86 29.61
C SER A 172 74.48 -54.62 30.32
N PRO A 173 75.62 -54.55 29.60
CA PRO A 173 76.95 -54.38 30.18
C PRO A 173 77.20 -52.97 30.74
N THR A 174 76.34 -52.01 30.40
CA THR A 174 76.38 -50.64 30.91
C THR A 174 75.56 -50.47 32.19
N HIS A 175 74.77 -51.47 32.58
CA HIS A 175 73.98 -51.43 33.81
C HIS A 175 74.82 -51.84 35.01
N HIS A 176 74.70 -51.11 36.12
CA HIS A 176 75.49 -51.34 37.34
C HIS A 176 75.26 -52.71 38.00
N ARG A 177 74.14 -53.38 37.67
CA ARG A 177 73.78 -54.74 38.11
C ARG A 177 73.89 -55.80 37.00
N HIS A 178 74.77 -55.58 36.03
CA HIS A 178 74.99 -56.52 34.92
C HIS A 178 75.30 -57.94 35.45
N GLY A 179 74.53 -58.94 34.99
CA GLY A 179 74.67 -60.33 35.39
C GLY A 179 73.86 -60.75 36.63
N GLU A 180 73.17 -59.83 37.30
CA GLU A 180 72.30 -60.16 38.43
C GLU A 180 70.90 -60.61 37.96
N SER A 181 70.33 -61.60 38.66
CA SER A 181 68.96 -62.07 38.41
C SER A 181 68.00 -61.56 39.49
N GLY A 182 66.80 -61.16 39.08
CA GLY A 182 65.70 -60.73 39.96
C GLY A 182 64.34 -61.28 39.53
N THR A 183 63.31 -60.96 40.29
CA THR A 183 61.91 -61.37 40.05
C THR A 183 61.02 -60.17 39.80
N ILE A 184 60.16 -60.28 38.79
CA ILE A 184 59.13 -59.28 38.49
C ILE A 184 57.88 -59.67 39.26
N GLU A 185 57.52 -58.88 40.26
CA GLU A 185 56.34 -59.13 41.12
C GLU A 185 55.14 -58.27 40.74
N ALA A 186 55.36 -57.22 39.95
CA ALA A 186 54.34 -56.23 39.58
C ALA A 186 54.28 -56.04 38.07
N GLY A 187 53.09 -55.66 37.58
CA GLY A 187 52.91 -55.29 36.17
C GLY A 187 53.85 -54.14 35.77
N PRO A 188 54.27 -54.08 34.50
CA PRO A 188 55.21 -53.06 34.04
C PRO A 188 54.60 -51.66 34.19
N PRO A 189 55.32 -50.69 34.77
CA PRO A 189 54.83 -49.31 34.92
C PRO A 189 54.67 -48.60 33.57
N ASN A 190 55.42 -49.00 32.55
CA ASN A 190 55.27 -48.55 31.17
C ASN A 190 55.79 -49.63 30.20
N HIS A 191 55.57 -49.45 28.89
CA HIS A 191 56.02 -50.41 27.86
C HIS A 191 57.55 -50.56 27.70
N TRP A 192 58.37 -49.71 28.32
CA TRP A 192 59.83 -49.74 28.16
C TRP A 192 60.57 -50.16 29.44
N GLN A 193 59.89 -50.29 30.58
CA GLN A 193 60.51 -50.50 31.88
C GLN A 193 59.72 -51.49 32.73
N GLN A 194 60.45 -52.21 33.58
CA GLN A 194 59.92 -53.17 34.54
C GLN A 194 60.50 -52.93 35.93
N ILE A 195 59.71 -53.26 36.95
CA ILE A 195 60.16 -53.25 38.33
C ILE A 195 60.71 -54.64 38.65
N VAL A 196 62.02 -54.73 38.81
CA VAL A 196 62.73 -55.97 39.13
C VAL A 196 63.12 -55.94 40.60
N THR A 197 62.76 -57.00 41.33
CA THR A 197 63.14 -57.21 42.72
C THR A 197 64.36 -58.12 42.76
N PHE A 198 65.49 -57.64 43.26
CA PHE A 198 66.74 -58.41 43.31
C PHE A 198 66.87 -59.20 44.62
N ALA A 199 67.84 -60.13 44.67
CA ALA A 199 68.04 -61.03 45.81
C ALA A 199 68.42 -60.31 47.12
N ASP A 200 68.90 -59.06 47.03
CA ASP A 200 69.17 -58.16 48.16
C ASP A 200 67.90 -57.50 48.74
N GLY A 201 66.74 -57.75 48.14
CA GLY A 201 65.45 -57.15 48.51
C GLY A 201 65.19 -55.77 47.92
N SER A 202 66.11 -55.24 47.10
CA SER A 202 65.95 -53.96 46.41
C SER A 202 65.01 -54.07 45.21
N LYS A 203 64.14 -53.07 45.03
CA LYS A 203 63.22 -52.95 43.89
C LYS A 203 63.68 -51.82 43.00
N GLU A 204 64.14 -52.13 41.79
CA GLU A 204 64.62 -51.13 40.85
C GLU A 204 63.83 -51.15 39.56
N LEU A 205 63.78 -49.98 38.92
CA LEU A 205 63.17 -49.78 37.62
C LEU A 205 64.24 -50.02 36.54
N VAL A 206 64.15 -51.15 35.85
CA VAL A 206 65.12 -51.55 34.81
C VAL A 206 64.45 -51.42 33.44
N ASN A 207 65.18 -50.94 32.43
CA ASN A 207 64.64 -50.89 31.07
C ASN A 207 64.52 -52.31 30.50
N ASN A 208 63.46 -52.55 29.74
CA ASN A 208 63.20 -53.84 29.10
C ASN A 208 64.28 -54.23 28.08
N ALA A 209 64.98 -53.24 27.50
CA ALA A 209 66.12 -53.48 26.61
C ALA A 209 67.36 -54.02 27.34
N ASP A 210 67.44 -53.82 28.65
CA ASP A 210 68.57 -54.23 29.49
C ASP A 210 68.36 -55.61 30.14
N LEU A 211 67.22 -56.26 29.86
CA LEU A 211 66.76 -57.53 30.44
C LEU A 211 66.78 -58.66 29.41
N ASP A 212 66.85 -59.91 29.88
CA ASP A 212 66.81 -61.09 29.01
C ASP A 212 65.47 -61.20 28.22
N ALA A 213 65.59 -61.23 26.89
CA ALA A 213 64.51 -61.04 25.93
C ALA A 213 63.34 -62.07 25.91
N PRO A 214 63.43 -63.33 26.39
CA PRO A 214 62.32 -64.27 26.26
C PRO A 214 61.21 -64.14 27.32
N SER A 215 61.37 -63.28 28.34
CA SER A 215 60.42 -63.23 29.48
C SER A 215 59.50 -62.01 29.50
N VAL A 216 59.71 -61.02 28.62
CA VAL A 216 58.93 -59.78 28.59
C VAL A 216 57.96 -59.79 27.41
N SER A 217 56.72 -60.19 27.67
CA SER A 217 55.65 -60.09 26.66
C SER A 217 55.34 -58.61 26.39
N PHE A 218 55.58 -58.14 25.16
CA PHE A 218 55.16 -56.81 24.71
C PHE A 218 53.65 -56.82 24.43
N PRO A 219 52.80 -56.04 25.13
CA PRO A 219 51.47 -55.77 24.64
C PRO A 219 51.56 -54.78 23.47
N SER A 220 51.40 -55.27 22.23
CA SER A 220 51.45 -54.43 21.01
C SER A 220 50.30 -53.41 20.91
N GLU A 221 49.27 -53.52 21.73
CA GLU A 221 48.09 -52.66 21.67
C GLU A 221 47.71 -52.19 23.07
N ARG A 222 47.46 -50.89 23.22
CA ARG A 222 46.69 -50.40 24.36
C ARG A 222 45.32 -51.05 24.26
N THR A 223 45.04 -52.04 25.11
CA THR A 223 43.68 -52.53 25.35
C THR A 223 42.88 -51.39 25.96
N LEU A 224 42.30 -50.56 25.09
CA LEU A 224 41.32 -49.55 25.49
C LEU A 224 40.17 -50.31 26.19
N PRO A 225 39.72 -49.83 27.36
CA PRO A 225 38.54 -50.40 28.01
C PRO A 225 37.36 -50.49 27.01
N PRO A 226 36.53 -51.54 27.07
CA PRO A 226 35.47 -51.80 26.10
C PRO A 226 34.52 -50.60 25.95
N GLU A 227 34.29 -49.87 27.05
CA GLU A 227 33.48 -48.65 27.11
C GLU A 227 33.95 -47.56 26.14
N TYR A 228 35.27 -47.38 25.96
CA TYR A 228 35.79 -46.40 25.00
C TYR A 228 35.61 -46.86 23.56
N SER A 229 35.72 -48.17 23.30
CA SER A 229 35.50 -48.73 21.97
C SER A 229 34.04 -48.57 21.53
N GLU A 230 33.11 -48.77 22.47
CA GLU A 230 31.68 -48.55 22.27
C GLU A 230 31.36 -47.07 22.07
N ALA A 231 31.94 -46.18 22.88
CA ALA A 231 31.76 -44.74 22.73
C ALA A 231 32.27 -44.22 21.37
N ILE A 232 33.42 -44.72 20.90
CA ILE A 232 33.97 -44.38 19.58
C ILE A 232 33.07 -44.91 18.46
N ALA A 233 32.53 -46.12 18.59
CA ALA A 233 31.61 -46.69 17.61
C ALA A 233 30.29 -45.88 17.54
N GLN A 234 29.73 -45.51 18.69
CA GLN A 234 28.53 -44.66 18.78
C GLN A 234 28.78 -43.28 18.14
N LEU A 235 29.91 -42.64 18.43
CA LEU A 235 30.29 -41.37 17.82
C LEU A 235 30.41 -41.46 16.30
N LYS A 236 31.04 -42.53 15.78
CA LYS A 236 31.14 -42.76 14.33
C LYS A 236 29.76 -42.94 13.68
N GLN A 237 28.87 -43.69 14.34
CA GLN A 237 27.51 -43.91 13.85
C GLN A 237 26.70 -42.61 13.83
N GLN A 238 26.76 -41.82 14.91
CA GLN A 238 26.11 -40.52 14.97
C GLN A 238 26.62 -39.58 13.87
N HIS A 239 27.94 -39.54 13.65
CA HIS A 239 28.52 -38.70 12.62
C HIS A 239 28.07 -39.12 11.21
N GLN A 240 27.99 -40.42 10.92
CA GLN A 240 27.47 -40.92 9.64
C GLN A 240 26.00 -40.54 9.43
N GLN A 241 25.18 -40.60 10.47
CA GLN A 241 23.78 -40.16 10.41
C GLN A 241 23.67 -38.65 10.17
N GLU A 242 24.52 -37.84 10.82
CA GLU A 242 24.57 -36.38 10.61
C GLU A 242 24.96 -36.04 9.16
N LEU A 243 25.95 -36.73 8.59
CA LEU A 243 26.35 -36.53 7.18
C LEU A 243 25.23 -36.88 6.20
N GLN A 244 24.57 -38.03 6.38
CA GLN A 244 23.44 -38.42 5.53
C GLN A 244 22.29 -37.42 5.61
N ARG A 245 22.01 -36.91 6.81
CA ARG A 245 21.01 -35.88 7.02
C ARG A 245 21.38 -34.58 6.31
N LEU A 246 22.62 -34.12 6.44
CA LEU A 246 23.09 -32.89 5.78
C LEU A 246 23.07 -33.02 4.25
N GLU A 247 23.44 -34.19 3.71
CA GLU A 247 23.35 -34.45 2.27
C GLU A 247 21.89 -34.40 1.75
N GLN A 248 20.94 -34.93 2.53
CA GLN A 248 19.52 -34.84 2.20
C GLN A 248 19.02 -33.39 2.28
N GLU A 249 19.36 -32.66 3.33
CA GLU A 249 18.99 -31.24 3.49
C GLU A 249 19.58 -30.38 2.34
N LEU A 250 20.82 -30.63 1.92
CA LEU A 250 21.44 -29.97 0.76
C LEU A 250 20.73 -30.30 -0.55
N ARG A 251 20.36 -31.57 -0.79
CA ARG A 251 19.61 -31.95 -2.00
C ARG A 251 18.24 -31.27 -2.04
N ILE A 252 17.54 -31.23 -0.92
CA ILE A 252 16.23 -30.55 -0.82
C ILE A 252 16.41 -29.04 -1.04
N GLY A 253 17.43 -28.44 -0.44
CA GLY A 253 17.77 -27.02 -0.64
C GLY A 253 18.02 -26.69 -2.11
N LEU A 254 18.89 -27.45 -2.78
CA LEU A 254 19.19 -27.25 -4.20
C LEU A 254 17.97 -27.44 -5.11
N LEU A 255 17.13 -28.44 -4.82
CA LEU A 255 15.88 -28.63 -5.57
C LEU A 255 14.93 -27.44 -5.35
N SER A 256 14.80 -26.96 -4.12
CA SER A 256 13.93 -25.81 -3.81
C SER A 256 14.40 -24.52 -4.49
N GLU A 257 15.72 -24.26 -4.52
CA GLU A 257 16.28 -23.11 -5.22
C GLU A 257 16.12 -23.22 -6.74
N ALA A 258 16.22 -24.43 -7.29
CA ALA A 258 15.99 -24.66 -8.71
C ALA A 258 14.51 -24.45 -9.06
N THR A 259 13.58 -24.90 -8.21
CA THR A 259 12.14 -24.69 -8.42
C THR A 259 11.75 -23.22 -8.28
N THR A 260 12.27 -22.49 -7.28
CA THR A 260 11.95 -21.06 -7.13
C THR A 260 12.45 -20.25 -8.32
N LYS A 261 13.65 -20.53 -8.83
CA LYS A 261 14.16 -19.87 -10.05
C LYS A 261 13.33 -20.20 -11.28
N ALA A 262 12.85 -21.44 -11.40
CA ALA A 262 11.97 -21.82 -12.50
C ALA A 262 10.61 -21.12 -12.40
N GLU A 263 10.05 -21.01 -11.20
CA GLU A 263 8.80 -20.28 -10.94
C GLU A 263 8.93 -18.79 -11.24
N GLU A 264 10.02 -18.15 -10.80
CA GLU A 264 10.33 -16.74 -11.11
C GLU A 264 10.40 -16.52 -12.64
N GLN A 265 11.12 -17.37 -13.37
CA GLN A 265 11.18 -17.28 -14.83
C GLN A 265 9.82 -17.44 -15.50
N VAL A 266 8.98 -18.37 -15.02
CA VAL A 266 7.62 -18.55 -15.54
C VAL A 266 6.75 -17.34 -15.25
N GLN A 267 6.86 -16.75 -14.05
CA GLN A 267 6.14 -15.53 -13.69
C GLN A 267 6.55 -14.33 -14.55
N GLU A 268 7.85 -14.15 -14.80
CA GLU A 268 8.35 -13.12 -15.72
C GLU A 268 7.81 -13.32 -17.14
N GLN A 269 7.77 -14.57 -17.64
CA GLN A 269 7.20 -14.86 -18.96
C GLN A 269 5.69 -14.58 -19.01
N LEU A 270 4.94 -14.96 -17.98
CA LEU A 270 3.50 -14.72 -17.89
C LEU A 270 3.17 -13.23 -17.85
N THR A 271 3.92 -12.44 -17.06
CA THR A 271 3.73 -10.98 -16.99
C THR A 271 4.09 -10.31 -18.31
N ALA A 272 5.18 -10.72 -18.96
CA ALA A 272 5.55 -10.23 -20.29
C ALA A 272 4.48 -10.55 -21.35
N LEU A 273 3.93 -11.77 -21.35
CA LEU A 273 2.84 -12.17 -22.24
C LEU A 273 1.55 -11.39 -21.97
N GLN A 274 1.22 -11.16 -20.71
CA GLN A 274 0.04 -10.38 -20.33
C GLN A 274 0.17 -8.93 -20.82
N ASN A 275 1.34 -8.32 -20.67
CA ASN A 275 1.62 -6.97 -21.17
C ASN A 275 1.50 -6.91 -22.70
N LEU A 276 2.06 -7.89 -23.42
CA LEU A 276 1.92 -8.00 -24.88
C LEU A 276 0.45 -8.14 -25.31
N PHE A 277 -0.33 -8.95 -24.60
CA PHE A 277 -1.74 -9.13 -24.89
C PHE A 277 -2.53 -7.82 -24.68
N GLN A 278 -2.24 -7.08 -23.61
CA GLN A 278 -2.85 -5.76 -23.37
C GLN A 278 -2.50 -4.76 -24.49
N GLN A 279 -1.23 -4.72 -24.91
CA GLN A 279 -0.80 -3.87 -26.03
C GLN A 279 -1.51 -4.25 -27.34
N GLN A 280 -1.61 -5.54 -27.66
CA GLN A 280 -2.35 -6.01 -28.85
C GLN A 280 -3.83 -5.63 -28.78
N LYS A 281 -4.47 -5.75 -27.60
CA LYS A 281 -5.86 -5.35 -27.42
C LYS A 281 -6.06 -3.85 -27.69
N GLN A 282 -5.16 -3.00 -27.17
CA GLN A 282 -5.19 -1.56 -27.42
C GLN A 282 -5.01 -1.23 -28.90
N GLN A 283 -4.05 -1.88 -29.58
CA GLN A 283 -3.85 -1.70 -31.02
C GLN A 283 -5.07 -2.13 -31.83
N ASN A 284 -5.71 -3.25 -31.48
CA ASN A 284 -6.94 -3.68 -32.15
C ASN A 284 -8.09 -2.69 -31.97
N ILE A 285 -8.24 -2.09 -30.78
CA ILE A 285 -9.24 -1.04 -30.56
C ILE A 285 -8.94 0.19 -31.43
N GLN A 286 -7.69 0.63 -31.50
CA GLN A 286 -7.28 1.76 -32.35
C GLN A 286 -7.51 1.48 -33.84
N LEU A 287 -7.22 0.25 -34.29
CA LEU A 287 -7.47 -0.16 -35.67
C LEU A 287 -8.97 -0.20 -35.99
N GLN A 288 -9.79 -0.68 -35.05
CA GLN A 288 -11.24 -0.69 -35.21
C GLN A 288 -11.79 0.72 -35.34
N GLN A 289 -11.35 1.65 -34.49
CA GLN A 289 -11.75 3.06 -34.57
C GLN A 289 -11.38 3.68 -35.93
N ARG A 290 -10.18 3.40 -36.44
CA ARG A 290 -9.77 3.86 -37.78
C ARG A 290 -10.60 3.24 -38.90
N LEU A 291 -11.02 1.99 -38.77
CA LEU A 291 -11.92 1.37 -39.75
C LEU A 291 -13.29 2.05 -39.73
N ASP A 292 -13.85 2.30 -38.54
CA ASP A 292 -15.13 2.97 -38.38
C ASP A 292 -15.09 4.40 -38.95
N GLU A 293 -14.00 5.14 -38.72
CA GLU A 293 -13.75 6.46 -39.33
C GLU A 293 -13.68 6.38 -40.86
N MET A 294 -12.97 5.39 -41.41
CA MET A 294 -12.86 5.19 -42.86
C MET A 294 -14.21 4.82 -43.49
N GLU A 295 -15.05 4.04 -42.79
CA GLU A 295 -16.40 3.71 -43.23
C GLU A 295 -17.32 4.94 -43.23
N ALA A 296 -17.26 5.77 -42.18
CA ALA A 296 -17.98 7.04 -42.12
C ALA A 296 -17.56 7.98 -43.26
N LEU A 297 -16.26 8.08 -43.56
CA LEU A 297 -15.76 8.87 -44.69
C LEU A 297 -16.27 8.35 -46.04
N ARG A 298 -16.27 7.02 -46.25
CA ARG A 298 -16.85 6.44 -47.48
C ARG A 298 -18.34 6.74 -47.62
N GLN A 299 -19.09 6.73 -46.51
CA GLN A 299 -20.50 7.08 -46.54
C GLN A 299 -20.70 8.56 -46.93
N LEU A 300 -19.89 9.47 -46.37
CA LEU A 300 -19.90 10.88 -46.76
C LEU A 300 -19.49 11.11 -48.21
N GLU A 301 -18.56 10.31 -48.74
CA GLU A 301 -18.20 10.34 -50.16
C GLU A 301 -19.38 9.90 -51.04
N TYR A 302 -20.08 8.83 -50.65
CA TYR A 302 -21.27 8.36 -51.35
C TYR A 302 -22.39 9.40 -51.35
N ASP A 303 -22.69 10.00 -50.19
CA ASP A 303 -23.70 11.05 -50.07
C ASP A 303 -23.31 12.28 -50.90
N ASN A 304 -22.03 12.66 -50.91
CA ASN A 304 -21.54 13.73 -51.78
C ASN A 304 -21.70 13.41 -53.27
N GLN A 305 -21.48 12.16 -53.68
CA GLN A 305 -21.70 11.74 -55.07
C GLN A 305 -23.18 11.80 -55.44
N GLN A 306 -24.07 11.33 -54.55
CA GLN A 306 -25.52 11.44 -54.75
C GLN A 306 -25.96 12.91 -54.85
N LEU A 307 -25.45 13.78 -53.98
CA LEU A 307 -25.76 15.22 -54.01
C LEU A 307 -25.28 15.86 -55.31
N LYS A 308 -24.07 15.52 -55.78
CA LYS A 308 -23.56 16.00 -57.08
C LYS A 308 -24.44 15.56 -58.24
N GLN A 309 -24.85 14.28 -58.28
CA GLN A 309 -25.78 13.78 -59.29
C GLN A 309 -27.11 14.54 -59.23
N ARG A 310 -27.64 14.77 -58.02
CA ARG A 310 -28.90 15.48 -57.83
C ARG A 310 -28.82 16.95 -58.24
N ILE A 311 -27.71 17.63 -57.94
CA ILE A 311 -27.46 19.00 -58.41
C ILE A 311 -27.41 19.02 -59.93
N GLN A 312 -26.70 18.08 -60.55
CA GLN A 312 -26.61 18.00 -62.01
C GLN A 312 -27.99 17.74 -62.66
N GLU A 313 -28.81 16.86 -62.08
CA GLU A 313 -30.20 16.65 -62.52
C GLU A 313 -31.03 17.94 -62.41
N LEU A 314 -30.88 18.67 -61.30
CA LEU A 314 -31.58 19.94 -61.07
C LEU A 314 -31.10 21.02 -62.05
N GLU A 315 -29.80 21.12 -62.30
CA GLU A 315 -29.21 22.04 -63.28
C GLU A 315 -29.73 21.75 -64.69
N ASN A 316 -29.77 20.48 -65.09
CA ASN A 316 -30.36 20.06 -66.37
C ASN A 316 -31.86 20.40 -66.44
N ALA A 317 -32.62 20.13 -65.37
CA ALA A 317 -34.05 20.42 -65.32
C ALA A 317 -34.35 21.94 -65.37
N VAL A 318 -33.45 22.77 -64.82
CA VAL A 318 -33.50 24.23 -64.91
C VAL A 318 -33.14 24.73 -66.31
N GLN A 319 -32.15 24.11 -66.98
CA GLN A 319 -31.82 24.42 -68.37
C GLN A 319 -32.93 24.05 -69.35
N GLU A 320 -33.55 22.87 -69.17
CA GLU A 320 -34.63 22.40 -70.05
C GLU A 320 -35.93 23.20 -69.89
N ASN A 321 -36.16 23.81 -68.72
CA ASN A 321 -37.38 24.56 -68.41
C ASN A 321 -37.08 25.94 -67.80
N PRO A 322 -36.72 26.96 -68.59
CA PRO A 322 -36.35 28.28 -68.08
C PRO A 322 -37.52 28.97 -67.34
N THR A 323 -37.28 29.26 -66.07
CA THR A 323 -37.91 30.20 -65.09
C THR A 323 -39.44 30.42 -65.06
N GLN A 324 -40.15 30.50 -66.19
CA GLN A 324 -41.58 30.83 -66.24
C GLN A 324 -42.50 29.68 -65.77
N GLN A 325 -42.08 28.42 -65.92
CA GLN A 325 -42.86 27.27 -65.41
C GLN A 325 -42.51 26.91 -63.96
N TRP A 326 -41.26 27.14 -63.52
CA TRP A 326 -40.78 26.87 -62.15
C TRP A 326 -41.39 27.83 -61.12
N GLY A 327 -41.66 29.08 -61.49
CA GLY A 327 -42.27 30.07 -60.59
C GLY A 327 -43.64 29.67 -60.04
N ASN A 328 -44.36 28.75 -60.70
CA ASN A 328 -45.69 28.28 -60.28
C ASN A 328 -45.67 26.90 -59.59
N THR A 329 -44.70 26.04 -59.90
CA THR A 329 -44.59 24.70 -59.30
C THR A 329 -43.75 24.69 -58.03
N LEU A 330 -42.61 25.39 -58.00
CA LEU A 330 -41.74 25.44 -56.81
C LEU A 330 -42.35 26.22 -55.66
N THR A 331 -42.97 27.37 -55.92
CA THR A 331 -43.65 28.13 -54.86
C THR A 331 -44.82 27.35 -54.27
N LYS A 332 -45.61 26.65 -55.11
CA LYS A 332 -46.73 25.82 -54.64
C LYS A 332 -46.29 24.53 -53.97
N GLN A 333 -45.25 23.85 -54.47
CA GLN A 333 -44.73 22.63 -53.86
C GLN A 333 -43.90 22.90 -52.61
N ALA A 334 -43.09 23.97 -52.59
CA ALA A 334 -42.40 24.43 -51.38
C ALA A 334 -43.43 24.88 -50.33
N ALA A 335 -44.46 25.63 -50.70
CA ALA A 335 -45.54 25.94 -49.77
C ALA A 335 -46.28 24.69 -49.28
N LYS A 336 -46.45 23.66 -50.11
CA LYS A 336 -47.12 22.40 -49.74
C LYS A 336 -46.23 21.51 -48.85
N ALA A 337 -44.93 21.45 -49.12
CA ALA A 337 -43.94 20.71 -48.34
C ALA A 337 -43.67 21.40 -47.00
N LEU A 338 -43.60 22.73 -46.98
CA LEU A 338 -43.48 23.54 -45.77
C LEU A 338 -44.76 23.42 -44.93
N ASN A 339 -45.96 23.49 -45.54
CA ASN A 339 -47.20 23.18 -44.84
C ASN A 339 -47.29 21.73 -44.35
N LYS A 340 -46.68 20.76 -45.04
CA LYS A 340 -46.62 19.36 -44.60
C LYS A 340 -45.63 19.18 -43.45
N GLY A 341 -44.47 19.83 -43.50
CA GLY A 341 -43.47 19.86 -42.44
C GLY A 341 -44.00 20.56 -41.19
N VAL A 342 -44.68 21.69 -41.36
CA VAL A 342 -45.41 22.39 -40.29
C VAL A 342 -46.51 21.50 -39.71
N LYS A 343 -47.29 20.81 -40.53
CA LYS A 343 -48.31 19.85 -40.04
C LYS A 343 -47.70 18.63 -39.33
N GLN A 344 -46.58 18.10 -39.81
CA GLN A 344 -45.90 16.96 -39.19
C GLN A 344 -45.19 17.37 -37.89
N ALA A 345 -44.63 18.57 -37.82
CA ALA A 345 -44.10 19.17 -36.61
C ALA A 345 -45.24 19.43 -35.61
N LEU A 346 -46.35 20.04 -36.04
CA LEU A 346 -47.55 20.24 -35.22
C LEU A 346 -48.18 18.92 -34.72
N ASN A 347 -48.13 17.85 -35.51
CA ASN A 347 -48.63 16.53 -35.11
C ASN A 347 -47.66 15.77 -34.18
N LYS A 348 -46.38 16.14 -34.15
CA LYS A 348 -45.35 15.56 -33.26
C LYS A 348 -45.18 16.38 -31.98
N THR A 349 -45.45 17.68 -32.03
CA THR A 349 -45.59 18.51 -30.83
C THR A 349 -46.92 18.19 -30.19
N ILE A 350 -46.88 17.92 -28.89
CA ILE A 350 -48.05 17.75 -28.02
C ILE A 350 -49.11 18.79 -28.40
N ASP A 351 -50.35 18.33 -28.58
CA ASP A 351 -51.48 19.09 -29.11
C ASP A 351 -51.78 20.29 -28.18
N LEU A 352 -51.13 21.44 -28.39
CA LEU A 352 -51.22 22.63 -27.53
C LEU A 352 -52.67 23.14 -27.37
N ARG A 353 -53.58 22.74 -28.28
CA ARG A 353 -55.02 23.02 -28.21
C ARG A 353 -55.76 22.17 -27.16
N SER A 354 -55.28 20.98 -26.81
CA SER A 354 -55.85 20.21 -25.70
C SER A 354 -55.38 20.76 -24.34
N LEU A 355 -54.14 21.23 -24.26
CA LEU A 355 -53.58 21.94 -23.09
C LEU A 355 -54.21 23.32 -22.83
N ALA A 356 -54.67 24.02 -23.87
CA ALA A 356 -55.27 25.36 -23.73
C ALA A 356 -56.76 25.35 -23.31
N LYS A 357 -57.43 24.18 -23.29
CA LYS A 357 -58.86 24.10 -22.90
C LYS A 357 -59.05 24.11 -21.38
N GLU A 358 -58.11 23.53 -20.64
CA GLU A 358 -57.97 23.69 -19.19
C GLU A 358 -56.47 23.71 -18.88
N PRO A 359 -55.87 24.84 -18.47
CA PRO A 359 -54.52 24.79 -17.92
C PRO A 359 -54.59 23.88 -16.69
N PRO A 360 -53.73 22.85 -16.57
CA PRO A 360 -53.74 21.99 -15.40
C PRO A 360 -53.41 22.87 -14.18
N LYS A 361 -54.41 23.04 -13.31
CA LYS A 361 -54.31 23.90 -12.11
C LYS A 361 -53.31 23.36 -11.09
N GLU A 362 -52.86 22.12 -11.27
CA GLU A 362 -52.04 21.38 -10.32
C GLU A 362 -50.53 21.56 -10.54
N ASN A 363 -50.07 22.01 -11.73
CA ASN A 363 -48.63 22.28 -11.92
C ASN A 363 -48.32 23.30 -13.03
N ALA A 364 -48.43 24.59 -12.69
CA ALA A 364 -48.16 25.69 -13.62
C ALA A 364 -46.67 25.76 -14.05
N GLN A 365 -45.74 25.32 -13.19
CA GLN A 365 -44.31 25.33 -13.45
C GLN A 365 -43.92 24.27 -14.48
N GLU A 366 -44.44 23.05 -14.35
CA GLU A 366 -44.24 22.00 -15.36
C GLU A 366 -44.78 22.40 -16.74
N CYS A 367 -45.91 23.09 -16.80
CA CYS A 367 -46.48 23.58 -18.05
C CYS A 367 -45.58 24.63 -18.72
N LEU A 368 -45.09 25.60 -17.95
CA LEU A 368 -44.16 26.61 -18.47
C LEU A 368 -42.88 25.94 -18.98
N ARG A 369 -42.35 24.96 -18.25
CA ARG A 369 -41.18 24.18 -18.65
C ARG A 369 -41.39 23.42 -19.96
N LEU A 370 -42.46 22.65 -20.08
CA LEU A 370 -42.80 21.91 -21.30
C LEU A 370 -43.04 22.85 -22.48
N MET A 371 -43.67 24.01 -22.24
CA MET A 371 -43.81 25.07 -23.24
C MET A 371 -42.46 25.64 -23.66
N GLY A 372 -41.54 25.89 -22.72
CA GLY A 372 -40.18 26.36 -23.01
C GLY A 372 -39.40 25.39 -23.89
N ILE A 373 -39.46 24.08 -23.59
CA ILE A 373 -38.82 23.02 -24.37
C ILE A 373 -39.44 22.93 -25.78
N ALA A 374 -40.76 22.92 -25.87
CA ALA A 374 -41.47 22.88 -27.16
C ALA A 374 -41.18 24.12 -28.02
N LEU A 375 -41.17 25.31 -27.41
CA LEU A 375 -40.82 26.56 -28.06
C LEU A 375 -39.36 26.56 -28.52
N GLY A 376 -38.42 26.03 -27.72
CA GLY A 376 -37.02 25.89 -28.11
C GLY A 376 -36.83 25.02 -29.35
N ASN A 377 -37.49 23.85 -29.36
CA ASN A 377 -37.46 22.92 -30.50
C ASN A 377 -38.07 23.54 -31.76
N LEU A 378 -39.21 24.23 -31.64
CA LEU A 378 -39.85 24.93 -32.75
C LEU A 378 -39.01 26.10 -33.25
N ALA A 379 -38.45 26.90 -32.34
CA ALA A 379 -37.66 28.06 -32.68
C ALA A 379 -36.33 27.68 -33.35
N SER A 380 -35.71 26.56 -32.94
CA SER A 380 -34.55 25.98 -33.62
C SER A 380 -34.92 25.43 -35.00
N ALA A 381 -36.04 24.73 -35.15
CA ALA A 381 -36.48 24.20 -36.45
C ALA A 381 -36.87 25.31 -37.45
N MET A 382 -37.30 26.46 -36.95
CA MET A 382 -37.75 27.60 -37.75
C MET A 382 -36.72 28.72 -37.86
N ASN A 383 -35.54 28.60 -37.24
CA ASN A 383 -34.54 29.67 -37.11
C ASN A 383 -35.13 31.00 -36.60
N HIS A 384 -36.07 30.95 -35.65
CA HIS A 384 -36.80 32.12 -35.17
C HIS A 384 -36.18 32.67 -33.87
N THR A 385 -35.37 33.73 -34.00
CA THR A 385 -34.55 34.30 -32.92
C THR A 385 -35.36 34.77 -31.70
N GLN A 386 -36.49 35.44 -31.90
CA GLN A 386 -37.35 35.90 -30.79
C GLN A 386 -38.00 34.73 -30.03
N ALA A 387 -38.25 33.62 -30.71
CA ALA A 387 -38.85 32.44 -30.08
C ALA A 387 -37.79 31.65 -29.31
N LEU A 388 -36.53 31.65 -29.78
CA LEU A 388 -35.38 31.16 -29.04
C LEU A 388 -35.14 32.00 -27.77
N GLN A 389 -35.25 33.33 -27.87
CA GLN A 389 -35.16 34.22 -26.70
C GLN A 389 -36.26 33.94 -25.68
N ALA A 390 -37.51 33.77 -26.14
CA ALA A 390 -38.61 33.42 -25.25
C ALA A 390 -38.41 32.06 -24.58
N ALA A 391 -37.96 31.04 -25.33
CA ALA A 391 -37.66 29.71 -24.79
C ALA A 391 -36.53 29.75 -23.75
N ALA A 392 -35.46 30.50 -24.05
CA ALA A 392 -34.34 30.70 -23.15
C ALA A 392 -34.74 31.41 -21.85
N LEU A 393 -35.57 32.45 -21.93
CA LEU A 393 -36.11 33.13 -20.74
C LEU A 393 -36.99 32.21 -19.88
N ILE A 394 -37.81 31.36 -20.51
CA ILE A 394 -38.68 30.42 -19.79
C ILE A 394 -37.86 29.31 -19.10
N LEU A 395 -36.77 28.85 -19.71
CA LEU A 395 -35.94 27.76 -19.19
C LEU A 395 -34.75 28.21 -18.33
N GLY A 396 -34.51 29.53 -18.26
CA GLY A 396 -33.36 30.10 -17.57
C GLY A 396 -32.01 29.79 -18.24
N SER A 397 -31.98 29.69 -19.57
CA SER A 397 -30.77 29.39 -20.35
C SER A 397 -30.35 30.55 -21.24
N GLU A 398 -29.20 30.43 -21.90
CA GLU A 398 -28.83 31.33 -22.98
C GLU A 398 -29.72 31.10 -24.22
N PRO A 399 -29.96 32.13 -25.06
CA PRO A 399 -30.74 32.04 -26.30
C PRO A 399 -29.96 31.36 -27.44
N ASN A 400 -29.37 30.21 -27.16
CA ASN A 400 -28.64 29.35 -28.08
C ASN A 400 -29.33 27.96 -28.13
N PRO A 401 -29.61 27.39 -29.32
CA PRO A 401 -30.19 26.06 -29.45
C PRO A 401 -29.47 24.98 -28.62
N GLN A 402 -28.14 25.00 -28.54
CA GLN A 402 -27.38 24.03 -27.75
C GLN A 402 -27.59 24.22 -26.25
N ALA A 403 -27.60 25.47 -25.77
CA ALA A 403 -27.84 25.78 -24.36
C ALA A 403 -29.27 25.41 -23.92
N ILE A 404 -30.26 25.66 -24.79
CA ILE A 404 -31.66 25.29 -24.56
C ILE A 404 -31.82 23.76 -24.53
N ALA A 405 -31.18 23.04 -25.46
CA ALA A 405 -31.22 21.58 -25.49
C ALA A 405 -30.57 20.97 -24.25
N TYR A 406 -29.38 21.44 -23.88
CA TYR A 406 -28.68 21.01 -22.67
C TYR A 406 -29.49 21.29 -21.40
N ARG A 407 -30.10 22.49 -21.30
CA ARG A 407 -30.99 22.83 -20.19
C ARG A 407 -32.25 21.96 -20.16
N ALA A 408 -32.80 21.62 -21.32
CA ALA A 408 -33.95 20.73 -21.42
C ALA A 408 -33.61 19.31 -20.93
N GLU A 409 -32.41 18.79 -21.23
CA GLU A 409 -31.93 17.49 -20.73
C GLU A 409 -31.75 17.49 -19.22
N GLN A 410 -31.12 18.53 -18.65
CA GLN A 410 -30.98 18.67 -17.19
C GLN A 410 -32.35 18.66 -16.49
N LEU A 411 -33.31 19.41 -17.04
CA LEU A 411 -34.64 19.50 -16.48
C LEU A 411 -35.46 18.22 -16.65
N GLN A 412 -35.10 17.29 -17.53
CA GLN A 412 -35.76 15.97 -17.60
C GLN A 412 -35.50 15.13 -16.35
N LEU A 413 -34.39 15.36 -15.63
CA LEU A 413 -34.05 14.66 -14.39
C LEU A 413 -34.84 15.16 -13.18
N LEU A 414 -35.50 16.32 -13.29
CA LEU A 414 -36.19 16.97 -12.16
C LEU A 414 -37.27 16.10 -11.49
N PRO A 415 -38.15 15.36 -12.20
CA PRO A 415 -39.13 14.50 -11.54
C PRO A 415 -38.48 13.39 -10.71
N GLN A 416 -37.35 12.85 -11.20
CA GLN A 416 -36.57 11.84 -10.49
C GLN A 416 -35.90 12.46 -9.26
N ALA A 417 -35.27 13.64 -9.42
CA ALA A 417 -34.65 14.38 -8.32
C ALA A 417 -35.64 14.69 -7.19
N VAL A 418 -36.83 15.22 -7.52
CA VAL A 418 -37.88 15.51 -6.52
C VAL A 418 -38.36 14.23 -5.85
N SER A 419 -38.54 13.14 -6.60
CA SER A 419 -38.94 11.84 -6.04
C SER A 419 -37.89 11.30 -5.05
N ASP A 420 -36.61 11.33 -5.42
CA ASP A 420 -35.53 10.79 -4.60
C ASP A 420 -35.31 11.61 -3.33
N ILE A 421 -35.36 12.94 -3.45
CA ILE A 421 -35.26 13.86 -2.30
C ILE A 421 -36.44 13.64 -1.36
N ARG A 422 -37.68 13.55 -1.87
CA ARG A 422 -38.85 13.23 -1.02
C ARG A 422 -38.75 11.86 -0.37
N ALA A 423 -38.23 10.86 -1.08
CA ALA A 423 -38.04 9.53 -0.53
C ALA A 423 -37.04 9.52 0.64
N VAL A 424 -36.00 10.36 0.59
CA VAL A 424 -35.07 10.57 1.70
C VAL A 424 -35.75 11.29 2.85
N LEU A 425 -36.42 12.42 2.58
CA LEU A 425 -37.07 13.23 3.62
C LEU A 425 -38.19 12.47 4.34
N ALA A 426 -38.89 11.56 3.65
CA ALA A 426 -39.93 10.73 4.24
C ALA A 426 -39.41 9.63 5.18
N LYS A 427 -38.10 9.34 5.20
CA LYS A 427 -37.54 8.35 6.13
C LYS A 427 -37.57 8.90 7.56
N PRO A 428 -38.10 8.15 8.54
CA PRO A 428 -38.10 8.59 9.92
C PRO A 428 -36.66 8.68 10.44
N GLY A 429 -36.27 9.87 10.93
CA GLY A 429 -34.91 10.13 11.41
C GLY A 429 -33.90 10.45 10.30
N CYS A 430 -34.35 10.99 9.15
CA CYS A 430 -33.47 11.45 8.10
C CYS A 430 -32.44 12.46 8.63
N SER A 431 -31.16 12.24 8.30
CA SER A 431 -30.07 13.15 8.64
C SER A 431 -29.80 14.14 7.50
N TRP A 432 -29.11 15.24 7.81
CA TRP A 432 -28.63 16.17 6.80
C TRP A 432 -27.75 15.48 5.75
N TRP A 433 -26.96 14.50 6.16
CA TRP A 433 -26.07 13.73 5.29
C TRP A 433 -26.82 12.84 4.31
N ASP A 434 -27.91 12.19 4.74
CA ASP A 434 -28.76 11.38 3.85
C ASP A 434 -29.38 12.24 2.73
N TYR A 435 -29.76 13.48 3.05
CA TYR A 435 -30.24 14.45 2.06
C TYR A 435 -29.09 14.92 1.15
N LEU A 436 -27.93 15.28 1.72
CA LEU A 436 -26.79 15.78 0.97
C LEU A 436 -26.29 14.77 -0.07
N GLU A 437 -26.23 13.49 0.29
CA GLU A 437 -25.80 12.41 -0.60
C GLU A 437 -26.63 12.37 -1.89
N VAL A 438 -27.96 12.45 -1.76
CA VAL A 438 -28.87 12.50 -2.92
C VAL A 438 -28.84 13.87 -3.61
N ALA A 439 -28.74 14.96 -2.84
CA ALA A 439 -28.75 16.31 -3.39
C ALA A 439 -27.51 16.64 -4.22
N GLN A 440 -26.36 16.00 -3.94
CA GLN A 440 -25.12 16.14 -4.72
C GLN A 440 -25.28 15.65 -6.16
N GLU A 441 -26.01 14.55 -6.38
CA GLU A 441 -26.29 14.02 -7.74
C GLU A 441 -27.08 15.02 -8.60
N TYR A 442 -27.84 15.91 -7.95
CA TYR A 442 -28.73 16.87 -8.60
C TYR A 442 -28.30 18.33 -8.41
N GLU A 443 -27.06 18.60 -8.01
CA GLU A 443 -26.57 19.94 -7.68
C GLU A 443 -26.84 20.97 -8.79
N VAL A 444 -26.70 20.54 -10.05
CA VAL A 444 -26.87 21.37 -11.25
C VAL A 444 -28.31 21.89 -11.41
N ILE A 445 -29.30 21.17 -10.88
CA ILE A 445 -30.73 21.53 -10.91
C ILE A 445 -31.28 21.88 -9.52
N LYS A 446 -30.40 22.26 -8.58
CA LYS A 446 -30.77 22.60 -7.20
C LYS A 446 -31.88 23.63 -7.09
N ALA A 447 -31.75 24.74 -7.81
CA ALA A 447 -32.77 25.79 -7.80
C ALA A 447 -34.14 25.29 -8.32
N ASP A 448 -34.12 24.35 -9.26
CA ASP A 448 -35.33 23.87 -9.92
C ASP A 448 -36.09 22.86 -9.05
N TYR A 449 -35.42 21.87 -8.47
CA TYR A 449 -36.10 20.94 -7.56
C TYR A 449 -36.49 21.63 -6.24
N TRP A 450 -35.72 22.63 -5.77
CA TRP A 450 -36.11 23.42 -4.58
C TRP A 450 -37.43 24.15 -4.76
N ALA A 451 -37.77 24.58 -5.99
CA ALA A 451 -39.02 25.25 -6.28
C ALA A 451 -40.24 24.30 -6.23
N GLU A 452 -40.03 22.99 -6.37
CA GLU A 452 -41.06 21.95 -6.41
C GLU A 452 -41.25 21.25 -5.04
N LEU A 453 -40.35 21.49 -4.09
CA LEU A 453 -40.49 21.04 -2.71
C LEU A 453 -41.54 21.90 -1.97
N THR A 454 -42.28 21.28 -1.08
CA THR A 454 -43.25 21.97 -0.22
C THR A 454 -42.53 22.83 0.82
N THR A 455 -43.22 23.84 1.35
CA THR A 455 -42.67 24.69 2.42
C THR A 455 -42.22 23.85 3.62
N GLU A 456 -42.99 22.82 3.98
CA GLU A 456 -42.66 21.88 5.07
C GLU A 456 -41.36 21.11 4.77
N GLU A 457 -41.20 20.59 3.55
CA GLU A 457 -39.97 19.89 3.12
C GLU A 457 -38.76 20.83 3.15
N THR A 458 -38.90 22.07 2.68
CA THR A 458 -37.80 23.06 2.72
C THR A 458 -37.46 23.49 4.16
N GLU A 459 -38.46 23.62 5.03
CA GLU A 459 -38.25 23.90 6.45
C GLU A 459 -37.54 22.74 7.15
N LEU A 460 -37.89 21.49 6.85
CA LEU A 460 -37.19 20.31 7.34
C LEU A 460 -35.72 20.29 6.88
N ILE A 461 -35.45 20.53 5.60
CA ILE A 461 -34.08 20.61 5.06
C ILE A 461 -33.28 21.70 5.79
N THR A 462 -33.84 22.91 5.95
CA THR A 462 -33.14 24.01 6.65
C THR A 462 -33.02 23.75 8.16
N ALA A 463 -33.95 23.03 8.77
CA ALA A 463 -33.85 22.61 10.17
C ALA A 463 -32.72 21.59 10.32
N LEU A 464 -32.62 20.58 9.46
CA LEU A 464 -31.51 19.61 9.45
C LEU A 464 -30.15 20.33 9.27
N GLU A 465 -30.06 21.26 8.34
CA GLU A 465 -28.86 22.08 8.11
C GLU A 465 -28.47 22.92 9.34
N LYS A 466 -29.45 23.57 9.98
CA LYS A 466 -29.22 24.36 11.21
C LYS A 466 -28.85 23.48 12.39
N THR A 467 -29.46 22.30 12.51
CA THR A 467 -29.15 21.36 13.60
C THR A 467 -27.70 20.91 13.50
N GLU A 468 -27.21 20.62 12.29
CA GLU A 468 -25.79 20.31 12.06
C GLU A 468 -24.88 21.54 12.20
N SER A 469 -25.27 22.69 11.65
CA SER A 469 -24.47 23.93 11.73
C SER A 469 -24.31 24.43 13.18
N SER A 470 -25.34 24.27 14.01
CA SER A 470 -25.31 24.65 15.43
C SER A 470 -24.39 23.75 16.27
N LYS A 471 -24.25 22.46 15.92
CA LYS A 471 -23.23 21.58 16.52
C LYS A 471 -21.80 22.05 16.23
N ILE A 472 -21.58 22.73 15.11
CA ILE A 472 -20.26 23.25 14.70
C ILE A 472 -19.95 24.60 15.36
N THR A 473 -20.96 25.44 15.63
CA THR A 473 -20.73 26.82 16.12
C THR A 473 -20.53 26.96 17.63
N GLU A 474 -20.90 25.99 18.46
CA GLU A 474 -20.70 26.07 19.91
C GLU A 474 -19.26 25.77 20.38
N SER A 475 -18.34 25.36 19.50
CA SER A 475 -16.99 24.91 19.88
C SER A 475 -15.87 25.96 19.76
N LEU A 476 -16.15 27.25 19.49
CA LEU A 476 -15.08 28.19 19.16
C LEU A 476 -15.30 29.62 19.67
N VAL A 477 -15.34 29.79 21.00
CA VAL A 477 -14.89 31.04 21.63
C VAL A 477 -14.23 30.75 22.98
N SER A 478 -12.90 30.89 23.04
CA SER A 478 -12.17 31.45 24.19
C SER A 478 -10.79 31.94 23.77
N HIS A 479 -10.50 33.17 24.18
CA HIS A 479 -9.31 33.98 23.96
C HIS A 479 -8.00 33.31 24.43
N GLU A 480 -6.88 33.68 23.80
CA GLU A 480 -5.81 34.43 24.49
C GLU A 480 -4.77 35.02 23.51
N ALA A 481 -4.17 36.12 23.94
CA ALA A 481 -3.47 37.10 23.13
C ALA A 481 -1.97 37.16 23.48
N LEU A 482 -1.17 37.57 22.48
CA LEU A 482 0.06 38.38 22.55
C LEU A 482 1.26 37.89 23.38
N THR A 483 2.39 37.67 22.69
CA THR A 483 3.70 38.21 23.12
C THR A 483 4.49 38.71 21.91
N GLU A 484 5.23 39.79 22.15
CA GLU A 484 5.78 40.76 21.21
C GLU A 484 7.18 40.43 20.66
N SER A 485 7.46 41.04 19.49
CA SER A 485 8.69 41.77 19.15
C SER A 485 10.01 40.98 18.98
N GLY A 486 10.38 40.82 17.71
CA GLY A 486 11.78 40.84 17.25
C GLY A 486 11.83 41.38 15.82
N SER A 487 12.20 42.66 15.66
CA SER A 487 12.31 43.33 14.37
C SER A 487 13.46 42.78 13.52
N PHE A 488 13.15 42.26 12.34
CA PHE A 488 14.02 42.31 11.17
C PHE A 488 13.12 42.71 9.99
N ASP A 489 13.60 43.66 9.18
CA ASP A 489 12.95 44.10 7.95
C ASP A 489 12.93 42.93 6.96
N ASP A 490 11.96 42.01 7.09
CA ASP A 490 11.80 40.91 6.15
C ASP A 490 10.76 41.28 5.10
N GLU A 491 11.25 41.38 3.86
CA GLU A 491 10.42 41.44 2.67
C GLU A 491 9.34 40.35 2.75
N VAL A 492 8.08 40.76 2.82
CA VAL A 492 6.96 39.83 2.97
C VAL A 492 6.81 39.05 1.66
N ILE A 493 6.94 37.72 1.74
CA ILE A 493 6.64 36.81 0.63
C ILE A 493 5.18 37.01 0.22
N GLY A 494 4.95 37.44 -1.01
CA GLY A 494 3.62 37.73 -1.56
C GLY A 494 3.49 37.31 -3.02
N LEU A 495 2.35 37.63 -3.62
CA LEU A 495 2.07 37.34 -5.04
C LEU A 495 3.20 37.86 -5.95
N GLY A 496 3.78 36.97 -6.77
CA GLY A 496 4.86 37.28 -7.71
C GLY A 496 6.27 37.27 -7.11
N SER A 497 6.44 36.97 -5.82
CA SER A 497 7.77 36.80 -5.20
C SER A 497 8.51 35.59 -5.77
N ILE A 498 9.81 35.75 -6.04
CA ILE A 498 10.70 34.63 -6.39
C ILE A 498 11.26 34.04 -5.10
N VAL A 499 11.00 32.77 -4.87
CA VAL A 499 11.30 32.06 -3.63
C VAL A 499 12.11 30.79 -3.87
N ALA A 500 12.87 30.39 -2.86
CA ALA A 500 13.46 29.07 -2.69
C ALA A 500 12.95 28.45 -1.39
N HIS A 501 13.15 27.15 -1.22
CA HIS A 501 12.90 26.52 0.08
C HIS A 501 13.91 27.04 1.13
N ALA A 502 13.45 27.26 2.37
CA ALA A 502 14.28 27.75 3.46
C ALA A 502 15.20 26.66 4.03
N ASP A 503 14.72 25.42 4.08
CA ASP A 503 15.54 24.27 4.50
C ASP A 503 16.62 23.92 3.47
N ILE A 504 17.88 23.91 3.92
CA ILE A 504 19.10 23.57 3.17
C ILE A 504 19.06 22.15 2.61
N TYR A 505 18.32 21.25 3.26
CA TYR A 505 18.26 19.84 2.88
C TYR A 505 17.11 19.54 1.91
N CYS A 506 16.23 20.49 1.64
CA CYS A 506 15.14 20.32 0.68
C CYS A 506 15.69 20.34 -0.76
N ALA A 507 15.18 19.46 -1.63
CA ALA A 507 15.54 19.44 -3.05
C ALA A 507 15.24 20.78 -3.76
N LEU A 508 14.29 21.54 -3.22
CA LEU A 508 13.86 22.86 -3.72
C LEU A 508 14.70 24.02 -3.15
N TYR A 509 15.72 23.75 -2.32
CA TYR A 509 16.58 24.76 -1.70
C TYR A 509 17.33 25.63 -2.72
N ASN A 510 17.75 25.02 -3.83
CA ASN A 510 18.44 25.69 -4.93
C ASN A 510 17.50 25.98 -6.12
N ALA A 511 16.25 25.56 -6.02
CA ALA A 511 15.26 25.79 -7.07
C ALA A 511 14.69 27.20 -6.96
N LYS A 512 14.33 27.78 -8.11
CA LYS A 512 13.57 29.03 -8.18
C LYS A 512 12.10 28.72 -8.33
N GLY A 513 11.28 29.31 -7.48
CA GLY A 513 9.83 29.25 -7.55
C GLY A 513 9.24 30.64 -7.61
N GLU A 514 8.06 30.76 -8.20
CA GLU A 514 7.28 32.01 -8.25
C GLU A 514 5.96 31.80 -7.51
N VAL A 515 5.64 32.72 -6.59
CA VAL A 515 4.36 32.67 -5.87
C VAL A 515 3.22 33.10 -6.80
N ILE A 516 2.26 32.19 -7.05
CA ILE A 516 1.11 32.43 -7.93
C ILE A 516 -0.13 32.86 -7.14
N GLU A 517 -0.29 32.36 -5.91
CA GLU A 517 -1.44 32.68 -5.05
C GLU A 517 -0.99 32.91 -3.60
N ASP A 518 -1.52 33.95 -2.95
CA ASP A 518 -1.23 34.28 -1.55
C ASP A 518 -2.51 34.12 -0.72
N MET A 519 -2.45 33.21 0.25
CA MET A 519 -3.56 32.82 1.12
C MET A 519 -3.36 33.31 2.56
N GLY A 520 -2.49 34.29 2.79
CA GLY A 520 -2.20 34.83 4.13
C GLY A 520 -0.91 34.24 4.69
N ASP A 521 -1.01 33.18 5.50
CA ASP A 521 0.16 32.50 6.08
C ASP A 521 0.77 31.45 5.13
N GLU A 522 0.02 31.08 4.09
CA GLU A 522 0.39 30.07 3.09
C GLU A 522 0.38 30.66 1.68
N VAL A 523 1.25 30.15 0.81
CA VAL A 523 1.42 30.58 -0.58
C VAL A 523 1.47 29.39 -1.54
N TRP A 524 0.94 29.56 -2.74
CA TRP A 524 1.11 28.61 -3.83
C TRP A 524 2.30 28.99 -4.67
N VAL A 525 3.25 28.06 -4.83
CA VAL A 525 4.50 28.29 -5.59
C VAL A 525 4.52 27.42 -6.84
N ALA A 526 4.81 28.03 -8.00
CA ALA A 526 5.23 27.32 -9.20
C ALA A 526 6.74 27.31 -9.33
N TRP A 527 7.32 26.12 -9.34
CA TRP A 527 8.75 25.92 -9.45
C TRP A 527 9.23 25.90 -10.90
N GLU A 528 10.29 26.66 -11.23
CA GLU A 528 10.80 26.85 -12.60
C GLU A 528 11.24 25.55 -13.28
N HIS A 529 11.77 24.58 -12.52
CA HIS A 529 12.21 23.29 -13.05
C HIS A 529 11.05 22.36 -13.47
N TRP A 530 9.80 22.79 -13.26
CA TRP A 530 8.58 22.08 -13.66
C TRP A 530 7.78 22.79 -14.75
N ARG A 531 8.29 23.88 -15.35
CA ARG A 531 7.58 24.67 -16.37
C ARG A 531 7.09 23.83 -17.57
N ASP A 532 7.79 22.74 -17.89
CA ASP A 532 7.51 21.85 -19.04
C ASP A 532 6.65 20.62 -18.69
N ARG A 533 6.32 20.39 -17.41
CA ARG A 533 5.40 19.30 -16.98
C ARG A 533 4.18 19.92 -16.32
N GLY A 534 3.04 19.85 -17.01
CA GLY A 534 1.80 20.46 -16.54
C GLY A 534 1.44 20.07 -15.10
N LYS A 535 1.37 21.09 -14.24
CA LYS A 535 0.70 21.10 -12.92
C LYS A 535 1.43 20.38 -11.76
N LYS A 536 2.51 20.99 -11.25
CA LYS A 536 2.80 20.93 -9.80
C LYS A 536 2.98 22.36 -9.28
N THR A 537 1.85 23.00 -9.00
CA THR A 537 1.80 24.14 -8.08
C THR A 537 1.54 23.52 -6.71
N ASP A 538 2.42 23.77 -5.75
CA ASP A 538 2.31 23.23 -4.39
C ASP A 538 2.14 24.37 -3.39
N ARG A 539 1.44 24.09 -2.29
CA ARG A 539 1.16 25.04 -1.20
C ARG A 539 2.23 24.89 -0.13
N TYR A 540 2.80 26.01 0.30
CA TYR A 540 3.85 26.10 1.32
C TYR A 540 3.48 27.18 2.33
N PHE A 541 3.93 27.03 3.57
CA PHE A 541 3.86 28.14 4.51
C PHE A 541 4.96 29.17 4.20
N LYS A 542 4.72 30.44 4.55
CA LYS A 542 5.68 31.53 4.26
C LYS A 542 7.01 31.36 5.01
N ASP A 543 7.02 30.69 6.15
CA ASP A 543 8.21 30.36 6.94
C ASP A 543 9.02 29.17 6.39
N GLU A 544 8.43 28.35 5.52
CA GLU A 544 9.12 27.26 4.80
C GLU A 544 9.92 27.76 3.59
N LEU A 545 9.74 29.03 3.23
CA LEU A 545 10.31 29.64 2.03
C LEU A 545 11.24 30.80 2.39
N ARG A 546 12.19 31.07 1.50
CA ARG A 546 13.08 32.22 1.56
C ARG A 546 13.05 32.97 0.22
N LEU A 547 13.18 34.29 0.26
CA LEU A 547 13.30 35.10 -0.95
C LEU A 547 14.68 34.88 -1.60
N LEU A 548 14.70 34.95 -2.94
CA LEU A 548 15.90 34.78 -3.78
C LEU A 548 16.37 36.05 -4.47
#